data_AF-A0A7T5R439-F1
#
_entry.id   AF-A0A7T5R439-F1
#
_cell.length_a   1.000
_cell.length_b   1.000
_cell.length_c   1.000
_cell.angle_alpha   90.00
_cell.angle_beta   90.00
_cell.angle_gamma   90.00
#
_symmetry.space_group_name_H-M   'P 1'
#
loop_
_entity.id
_entity.type
_entity.pdbx_description
1 polymer ?
#
loop_
_entity_poly.entity_id
_entity_poly.type
_entity_poly.pdbx_seq_one_letter_code
_entity_poly.pdbx_strand_id
1 'polypeptide(L)'
;MSDTLSYTGSLVRQNDPERFFLSLLQPAALRPALWALLALHQEIAKTREVVSEPTLGYMRLQWWRESIQSLFEGTAVSHHDILGPLAAAIQTYHLPQALFEQMLTGREYDLGNNIPATMEELNGYIGGVVTPLTEMILKVTGERPDGAAMISNAYGISGVMRSIPCMARQGRSLLPRECGTVDELFLDRTKRQEVLTMMHNAACQSLLDAGSFSSKWLKGMARTTHICLRHMQRLDFNVLDERFSAQPPFLQIRLLLG
;
A
#
# COMPACT_ATOMS: atom_id res chain seq x y z
N MET A 1 -5.70 12.79 -28.81
CA MET A 1 -4.37 13.27 -28.38
C MET A 1 -3.75 12.14 -27.59
N SER A 2 -2.53 11.72 -27.93
CA SER A 2 -1.79 10.74 -27.13
C SER A 2 -1.44 11.42 -25.80
N ASP A 3 -2.27 11.25 -24.78
CA ASP A 3 -1.95 11.69 -23.42
C ASP A 3 -0.79 10.83 -22.90
N THR A 4 0.42 11.28 -23.18
CA THR A 4 1.62 10.68 -22.59
C THR A 4 1.55 10.88 -21.08
N LEU A 5 1.51 9.78 -20.33
CA LEU A 5 1.52 9.82 -18.87
C LEU A 5 2.76 10.56 -18.37
N SER A 6 2.63 11.29 -17.26
CA SER A 6 3.79 11.82 -16.53
C SER A 6 4.71 10.67 -16.08
N TYR A 7 5.93 10.99 -15.67
CA TYR A 7 6.83 10.00 -15.07
C TYR A 7 6.17 9.27 -13.89
N THR A 8 5.58 10.02 -12.95
CA THR A 8 4.86 9.45 -11.80
C THR A 8 3.67 8.59 -12.23
N GLY A 9 2.89 9.02 -13.23
CA GLY A 9 1.78 8.23 -13.76
C GLY A 9 2.24 6.92 -14.41
N SER A 10 3.35 6.95 -15.14
CA SER A 10 3.96 5.76 -15.76
C SER A 10 4.49 4.79 -14.71
N LEU A 11 5.16 5.30 -13.68
CA LEU A 11 5.68 4.51 -12.57
C LEU A 11 4.55 3.80 -11.81
N VAL A 12 3.48 4.54 -11.50
CA VAL A 12 2.32 3.99 -10.77
C VAL A 12 1.57 2.98 -11.62
N ARG A 13 1.37 3.23 -12.93
CA ARG A 13 0.75 2.26 -13.84
C ARG A 13 1.50 0.93 -13.88
N GLN A 14 2.83 0.97 -13.86
CA GLN A 14 3.67 -0.23 -13.95
C GLN A 14 3.65 -1.06 -12.66
N ASN A 15 3.81 -0.39 -11.51
CA ASN A 15 4.09 -1.06 -10.24
C ASN A 15 2.85 -1.18 -9.33
N ASP A 16 1.79 -0.43 -9.63
CA ASP A 16 0.56 -0.38 -8.84
C ASP A 16 -0.67 -0.12 -9.73
N PRO A 17 -0.97 -1.07 -10.63
CA PRO A 17 -2.05 -0.92 -11.59
C PRO A 17 -3.42 -0.79 -10.92
N GLU A 18 -3.57 -1.30 -9.70
CA GLU A 18 -4.82 -1.23 -8.91
C GLU A 18 -5.12 0.22 -8.53
N ARG A 19 -4.20 0.89 -7.82
CA ARG A 19 -4.40 2.28 -7.40
C ARG A 19 -4.21 3.26 -8.55
N PHE A 20 -3.44 2.90 -9.60
CA PHE A 20 -3.46 3.63 -10.87
C PHE A 20 -4.87 3.69 -11.44
N PHE A 21 -5.57 2.56 -11.55
CA PHE A 21 -6.93 2.54 -12.08
C PHE A 21 -7.91 3.33 -11.20
N LEU A 22 -7.83 3.19 -9.86
CA LEU A 22 -8.64 3.97 -8.94
C LEU A 22 -8.44 5.48 -9.14
N SER A 23 -7.22 5.94 -9.43
CA SER A 23 -6.95 7.34 -9.73
C SER A 23 -7.62 7.82 -11.03
N LEU A 24 -7.85 6.93 -12.00
CA LEU A 24 -8.55 7.29 -13.24
C LEU A 24 -10.04 7.53 -13.03
N LEU A 25 -10.63 6.95 -11.98
CA LEU A 25 -12.01 7.20 -11.56
C LEU A 25 -12.18 8.57 -10.86
N GLN A 26 -11.07 9.22 -10.52
CA GLN A 26 -11.05 10.58 -9.98
C GLN A 26 -10.97 11.63 -11.10
N PRO A 27 -11.41 12.88 -10.84
CA PRO A 27 -11.29 13.98 -11.79
C PRO A 27 -9.86 14.12 -12.32
N ALA A 28 -9.71 14.37 -13.63
CA ALA A 28 -8.41 14.41 -14.29
C ALA A 28 -7.42 15.40 -13.65
N ALA A 29 -7.92 16.53 -13.14
CA ALA A 29 -7.12 17.56 -12.47
C ALA A 29 -6.41 17.06 -11.18
N LEU A 30 -6.95 16.03 -10.52
CA LEU A 30 -6.37 15.50 -9.28
C LEU A 30 -5.27 14.45 -9.52
N ARG A 31 -5.29 13.82 -10.69
CA ARG A 31 -4.45 12.64 -11.00
C ARG A 31 -2.95 12.90 -10.84
N PRO A 32 -2.38 14.06 -11.24
CA PRO A 32 -0.95 14.32 -11.02
C PRO A 32 -0.54 14.25 -9.55
N ALA A 33 -1.36 14.80 -8.64
CA ALA A 33 -1.10 14.75 -7.21
C ALA A 33 -1.26 13.32 -6.64
N LEU A 34 -2.29 12.60 -7.07
CA LEU A 34 -2.48 11.19 -6.69
C LEU A 34 -1.30 10.33 -7.15
N TRP A 35 -0.82 10.50 -8.38
CA TRP A 35 0.33 9.76 -8.89
C TRP A 35 1.62 10.13 -8.18
N ALA A 36 1.82 11.39 -7.78
CA ALA A 36 2.99 11.78 -6.99
C ALA A 36 3.02 11.06 -5.63
N LEU A 37 1.88 11.01 -4.92
CA LEU A 37 1.77 10.33 -3.63
C LEU A 37 1.94 8.80 -3.75
N LEU A 38 1.31 8.20 -4.76
CA LEU A 38 1.42 6.76 -5.03
C LEU A 38 2.86 6.38 -5.45
N ALA A 39 3.50 7.19 -6.28
CA ALA A 39 4.89 7.01 -6.69
C ALA A 39 5.84 7.10 -5.50
N LEU A 40 5.68 8.12 -4.64
CA LEU A 40 6.47 8.26 -3.41
C LEU A 40 6.32 7.02 -2.52
N HIS A 41 5.09 6.59 -2.25
CA HIS A 41 4.84 5.43 -1.40
C HIS A 41 5.54 4.17 -1.93
N GLN A 42 5.56 3.96 -3.25
CA GLN A 42 6.28 2.85 -3.87
C GLN A 42 7.80 2.98 -3.73
N GLU A 43 8.37 4.16 -3.99
CA GLU A 43 9.82 4.36 -3.89
C GLU A 43 10.34 4.22 -2.46
N ILE A 44 9.57 4.65 -1.46
CA ILE A 44 9.90 4.42 -0.06
C ILE A 44 9.83 2.91 0.24
N ALA A 45 8.75 2.22 -0.17
CA ALA A 45 8.58 0.78 0.07
C ALA A 45 9.70 -0.08 -0.54
N LYS A 46 10.17 0.27 -1.74
CA LYS A 46 11.28 -0.43 -2.43
C LYS A 46 12.60 -0.33 -1.69
N THR A 47 12.77 0.60 -0.74
CA THR A 47 14.03 0.81 -0.02
C THR A 47 14.58 -0.49 0.55
N ARG A 48 13.74 -1.31 1.19
CA ARG A 48 14.19 -2.59 1.76
C ARG A 48 14.61 -3.62 0.71
N GLU A 49 14.06 -3.55 -0.51
CA GLU A 49 14.35 -4.50 -1.59
C GLU A 49 15.65 -4.17 -2.33
N VAL A 50 16.03 -2.89 -2.38
CA VAL A 50 17.18 -2.41 -3.17
C VAL A 50 18.47 -2.22 -2.36
N VAL A 51 18.42 -2.37 -1.04
CA VAL A 51 19.59 -2.23 -0.15
C VAL A 51 19.99 -3.56 0.46
N SER A 52 21.30 -3.83 0.50
CA SER A 52 21.85 -5.05 1.10
C SER A 52 22.02 -4.94 2.63
N GLU A 53 22.35 -3.75 3.12
CA GLU A 53 22.63 -3.50 4.54
C GLU A 53 21.58 -2.55 5.15
N PRO A 54 21.09 -2.81 6.38
CA PRO A 54 20.12 -1.94 7.05
C PRO A 54 20.55 -0.46 7.10
N THR A 55 21.83 -0.19 7.34
CA THR A 55 22.39 1.17 7.37
C THR A 55 22.16 1.94 6.07
N LEU A 56 22.30 1.29 4.91
CA LEU A 56 22.02 1.92 3.61
C LEU A 56 20.54 2.23 3.45
N GLY A 57 19.67 1.36 3.97
CA GLY A 57 18.23 1.61 4.05
C GLY A 57 17.91 2.85 4.88
N TYR A 58 18.49 2.96 6.07
CA TYR A 58 18.31 4.13 6.94
C TYR A 58 18.79 5.42 6.26
N MET A 59 19.94 5.40 5.59
CA MET A 59 20.43 6.56 4.83
C MET A 59 19.47 6.96 3.71
N ARG A 60 18.88 6.00 3.00
CA ARG A 60 17.90 6.28 1.92
C ARG A 60 16.60 6.85 2.48
N LEU A 61 16.07 6.31 3.58
CA LEU A 61 14.87 6.86 4.25
C LEU A 61 15.14 8.26 4.81
N GLN A 62 16.34 8.48 5.35
CA GLN A 62 16.76 9.80 5.83
C GLN A 62 16.86 10.81 4.69
N TRP A 63 17.41 10.42 3.53
CA TRP A 63 17.40 11.28 2.35
C TRP A 63 15.98 11.65 1.90
N TRP A 64 15.03 10.70 1.95
CA TRP A 64 13.62 11.00 1.66
C TRP A 64 13.03 11.98 2.67
N ARG A 65 13.33 11.80 3.96
CA ARG A 65 12.88 12.68 5.04
C ARG A 65 13.36 14.11 4.83
N GLU A 66 14.65 14.29 4.60
CA GLU A 66 15.27 15.59 4.34
C GLU A 66 14.71 16.22 3.05
N SER A 67 14.58 15.44 1.98
CA SER A 67 14.03 15.93 0.71
C SER A 67 12.60 16.41 0.85
N ILE A 68 11.74 15.68 1.58
CA ILE A 68 10.35 16.07 1.83
C ILE A 68 10.31 17.31 2.73
N GLN A 69 11.14 17.36 3.78
CA GLN A 69 11.26 18.53 4.65
C GLN A 69 11.62 19.79 3.84
N SER A 70 12.56 19.70 2.90
CA SER A 70 12.90 20.82 2.01
C SER A 70 11.72 21.30 1.15
N LEU A 71 10.81 20.40 0.72
CA LEU A 71 9.59 20.80 0.02
C LEU A 71 8.66 21.64 0.91
N PHE A 72 8.57 21.33 2.21
CA PHE A 72 7.78 22.08 3.19
C PHE A 72 8.42 23.42 3.55
N GLU A 73 9.74 23.49 3.58
CA GLU A 73 10.50 24.72 3.83
C GLU A 73 10.60 25.63 2.60
N GLY A 74 10.24 25.13 1.41
CA GLY A 74 10.37 25.87 0.15
C GLY A 74 11.82 26.06 -0.30
N THR A 75 12.74 25.19 0.16
CA THR A 75 14.17 25.25 -0.17
C THR A 75 14.48 24.45 -1.43
N ALA A 76 15.68 24.64 -1.99
CA ALA A 76 16.10 23.94 -3.20
C ALA A 76 16.15 22.43 -2.95
N VAL A 77 15.47 21.66 -3.81
CA VAL A 77 15.44 20.20 -3.75
C VAL A 77 16.26 19.58 -4.87
N SER A 78 16.71 18.34 -4.64
CA SER A 78 17.36 17.52 -5.66
C SER A 78 16.49 17.42 -6.92
N HIS A 79 17.12 17.34 -8.10
CA HIS A 79 16.43 17.07 -9.36
C HIS A 79 15.97 15.60 -9.37
N HIS A 80 14.81 15.35 -8.75
CA HIS A 80 14.19 14.03 -8.67
C HIS A 80 12.76 14.10 -9.22
N ASP A 81 12.41 13.18 -10.12
CA ASP A 81 11.16 13.23 -10.91
C ASP A 81 9.87 13.14 -10.07
N ILE A 82 9.98 12.70 -8.82
CA ILE A 82 8.86 12.66 -7.86
C ILE A 82 8.75 13.97 -7.06
N LEU A 83 9.86 14.64 -6.73
CA LEU A 83 9.86 15.77 -5.79
C LEU A 83 9.13 17.00 -6.35
N GLY A 84 9.27 17.27 -7.65
CA GLY A 84 8.56 18.40 -8.31
C GLY A 84 7.03 18.25 -8.25
N PRO A 85 6.45 17.16 -8.78
CA PRO A 85 5.02 16.88 -8.65
C PRO A 85 4.54 16.81 -7.19
N LEU A 86 5.38 16.31 -6.28
CA LEU A 86 5.06 16.23 -4.86
C LEU A 86 5.00 17.61 -4.20
N ALA A 87 5.93 18.53 -4.49
CA ALA A 87 5.86 19.92 -4.03
C ALA A 87 4.56 20.60 -4.47
N ALA A 88 4.17 20.44 -5.74
CA ALA A 88 2.92 20.98 -6.25
C ALA A 88 1.71 20.43 -5.50
N ALA A 89 1.70 19.13 -5.20
CA ALA A 89 0.64 18.48 -4.42
C ALA A 89 0.59 19.00 -2.96
N ILE A 90 1.75 19.09 -2.29
CA ILE A 90 1.86 19.60 -0.92
C ILE A 90 1.31 21.02 -0.83
N GLN A 91 1.70 21.91 -1.74
CA GLN A 91 1.28 23.30 -1.75
C GLN A 91 -0.21 23.45 -2.09
N THR A 92 -0.70 22.75 -3.11
CA THR A 92 -2.09 22.89 -3.60
C THR A 92 -3.11 22.34 -2.61
N TYR A 93 -2.80 21.20 -1.98
CA TYR A 93 -3.74 20.49 -1.12
C TYR A 93 -3.43 20.62 0.37
N HIS A 94 -2.40 21.40 0.74
CA HIS A 94 -1.92 21.61 2.10
C HIS A 94 -1.67 20.30 2.85
N LEU A 95 -0.98 19.36 2.20
CA LEU A 95 -0.77 18.01 2.74
C LEU A 95 0.03 18.09 4.05
N PRO A 96 -0.35 17.36 5.11
CA PRO A 96 0.32 17.45 6.41
C PRO A 96 1.67 16.71 6.39
N GLN A 97 2.74 17.39 6.77
CA GLN A 97 4.09 16.82 6.86
C GLN A 97 4.15 15.58 7.76
N ALA A 98 3.37 15.57 8.85
CA ALA A 98 3.32 14.45 9.80
C ALA A 98 2.94 13.11 9.16
N LEU A 99 2.09 13.10 8.12
CA LEU A 99 1.70 11.84 7.44
C LEU A 99 2.85 11.28 6.59
N PHE A 100 3.73 12.12 6.05
CA PHE A 100 4.94 11.67 5.37
C PHE A 100 5.93 11.05 6.37
N GLU A 101 6.12 11.71 7.51
CA GLU A 101 7.00 11.21 8.57
C GLU A 101 6.52 9.87 9.12
N GLN A 102 5.21 9.73 9.34
CA GLN A 102 4.60 8.47 9.78
C GLN A 102 4.89 7.33 8.80
N MET A 103 4.75 7.54 7.49
CA MET A 103 5.10 6.53 6.48
C MET A 103 6.57 6.16 6.50
N LEU A 104 7.47 7.14 6.60
CA LEU A 104 8.91 6.91 6.64
C LEU A 104 9.31 6.11 7.88
N THR A 105 8.81 6.51 9.05
CA THR A 105 9.00 5.79 10.32
C THR A 105 8.46 4.37 10.23
N GLY A 106 7.26 4.17 9.69
CA GLY A 106 6.69 2.83 9.48
C GLY A 106 7.57 1.95 8.59
N ARG A 107 8.28 2.53 7.62
CA ARG A 107 9.18 1.82 6.69
C ARG A 107 10.55 1.50 7.27
N GLU A 108 10.94 2.13 8.37
CA GLU A 108 12.13 1.72 9.14
C GLU A 108 11.95 0.32 9.73
N TYR A 109 10.71 -0.09 10.04
CA TYR A 109 10.39 -1.44 10.49
C TYR A 109 10.87 -2.51 9.50
N ASP A 110 10.79 -2.23 8.19
CA ASP A 110 11.17 -3.17 7.13
C ASP A 110 12.69 -3.47 7.14
N LEU A 111 13.51 -2.57 7.68
CA LEU A 111 14.98 -2.66 7.68
C LEU A 111 15.53 -3.65 8.71
N GLY A 112 14.82 -3.85 9.82
CA GLY A 112 15.27 -4.69 10.93
C GLY A 112 15.04 -6.19 10.78
N ASN A 113 14.59 -6.67 9.60
CA ASN A 113 14.07 -8.05 9.43
C ASN A 113 12.99 -8.40 10.47
N ASN A 114 12.24 -7.39 10.91
CA ASN A 114 11.23 -7.56 11.92
C ASN A 114 10.05 -8.37 11.36
N ILE A 115 9.56 -9.30 12.15
CA ILE A 115 8.33 -10.05 11.89
C ILE A 115 7.35 -9.63 12.99
N PRO A 116 6.11 -9.22 12.67
CA PRO A 116 5.11 -8.89 13.68
C PRO A 116 4.91 -10.08 14.64
N ALA A 117 4.81 -9.81 15.94
CA ALA A 117 4.49 -10.88 16.90
C ALA A 117 3.03 -11.32 16.74
N THR A 118 2.14 -10.35 16.58
CA THR A 118 0.69 -10.53 16.59
C THR A 118 0.01 -9.85 15.39
N MET A 119 -1.26 -10.17 15.16
CA MET A 119 -2.11 -9.46 14.21
C MET A 119 -2.26 -7.97 14.57
N GLU A 120 -2.21 -7.62 15.87
CA GLU A 120 -2.25 -6.22 16.31
C GLU A 120 -1.00 -5.45 15.87
N GLU A 121 0.19 -6.03 16.03
CA GLU A 121 1.43 -5.41 15.53
C GLU A 121 1.42 -5.28 14.00
N LEU A 122 0.89 -6.28 13.30
CA LEU A 122 0.72 -6.21 11.84
C LEU A 122 -0.23 -5.07 11.44
N ASN A 123 -1.37 -4.93 12.13
CA ASN A 123 -2.31 -3.83 11.91
C ASN A 123 -1.66 -2.47 12.21
N GLY A 124 -0.83 -2.39 13.25
CA GLY A 124 -0.04 -1.20 13.59
C GLY A 124 0.94 -0.83 12.47
N TYR A 125 1.69 -1.80 11.94
CA TYR A 125 2.56 -1.61 10.77
C TYR A 125 1.78 -1.10 9.56
N ILE A 126 0.66 -1.75 9.21
CA ILE A 126 -0.21 -1.35 8.09
C ILE A 126 -0.74 0.07 8.31
N GLY A 127 -1.17 0.39 9.53
CA GLY A 127 -1.62 1.73 9.91
C GLY A 127 -0.53 2.80 9.81
N GLY A 128 0.74 2.42 10.02
CA GLY A 128 1.90 3.28 9.84
C GLY A 128 2.24 3.59 8.39
N VAL A 129 1.90 2.71 7.43
CA VAL A 129 2.36 2.85 6.02
C VAL A 129 1.23 3.07 5.01
N VAL A 130 0.04 2.50 5.21
CA VAL A 130 -1.08 2.57 4.26
C VAL A 130 -2.04 3.70 4.61
N THR A 131 -2.44 3.82 5.88
CA THR A 131 -3.39 4.84 6.34
C THR A 131 -2.95 6.28 6.04
N PRO A 132 -1.72 6.73 6.36
CA PRO A 132 -1.28 8.09 6.04
C PRO A 132 -1.33 8.42 4.54
N LEU A 133 -1.00 7.46 3.66
CA LEU A 133 -1.17 7.63 2.23
C LEU A 133 -2.65 7.82 1.86
N THR A 134 -3.53 6.96 2.39
CA THR A 134 -4.97 7.05 2.15
C THR A 134 -5.52 8.40 2.60
N GLU A 135 -5.15 8.88 3.79
CA GLU A 135 -5.58 10.18 4.31
C GLU A 135 -5.12 11.35 3.43
N MET A 136 -3.87 11.32 2.95
CA MET A 136 -3.39 12.33 1.99
C MET A 136 -4.15 12.28 0.67
N ILE A 137 -4.47 11.09 0.16
CA ILE A 137 -5.30 10.95 -1.05
C ILE A 137 -6.70 11.52 -0.82
N LEU A 138 -7.33 11.24 0.33
CA LEU A 138 -8.65 11.78 0.66
C LEU A 138 -8.63 13.31 0.78
N LYS A 139 -7.53 13.88 1.29
CA LYS A 139 -7.30 15.32 1.30
C LYS A 139 -7.20 15.91 -0.11
N VAL A 140 -6.50 15.23 -1.03
CA VAL A 140 -6.44 15.62 -2.46
C VAL A 140 -7.82 15.55 -3.12
N THR A 141 -8.61 14.52 -2.82
CA THR A 141 -9.95 14.36 -3.40
C THR A 141 -11.03 15.21 -2.72
N GLY A 142 -10.73 15.85 -1.58
CA GLY A 142 -11.70 16.56 -0.77
C GLY A 142 -12.77 15.64 -0.15
N GLU A 143 -12.45 14.36 0.03
CA GLU A 143 -13.35 13.35 0.58
C GLU A 143 -13.11 13.18 2.08
N ARG A 144 -14.14 12.78 2.84
CA ARG A 144 -14.01 12.58 4.28
C ARG A 144 -13.25 11.29 4.60
N PRO A 145 -12.42 11.27 5.67
CA PRO A 145 -11.65 10.10 6.11
C PRO A 145 -12.47 9.08 6.91
N ASP A 146 -13.80 9.11 6.82
CA ASP A 146 -14.68 8.18 7.53
C ASP A 146 -14.36 6.74 7.11
N GLY A 147 -13.94 5.91 8.06
CA GLY A 147 -13.54 4.52 7.80
C GLY A 147 -12.16 4.33 7.14
N ALA A 148 -11.38 5.40 6.93
CA ALA A 148 -10.09 5.33 6.21
C ALA A 148 -9.09 4.37 6.84
N ALA A 149 -8.96 4.36 8.18
CA ALA A 149 -8.08 3.45 8.90
C ALA A 149 -8.48 1.98 8.69
N MET A 150 -9.77 1.68 8.79
CA MET A 150 -10.29 0.32 8.62
C MET A 150 -10.16 -0.19 7.19
N ILE A 151 -10.49 0.64 6.19
CA ILE A 151 -10.30 0.28 4.78
C ILE A 151 -8.81 0.11 4.43
N SER A 152 -7.95 0.98 4.96
CA SER A 152 -6.49 0.86 4.80
C SER A 152 -5.95 -0.43 5.43
N ASN A 153 -6.46 -0.80 6.61
CA ASN A 153 -6.09 -2.02 7.29
C ASN A 153 -6.48 -3.26 6.48
N ALA A 154 -7.73 -3.35 6.03
CA ALA A 154 -8.20 -4.45 5.18
C ALA A 154 -7.39 -4.56 3.87
N TYR A 155 -7.12 -3.43 3.22
CA TYR A 155 -6.29 -3.38 2.01
C TYR A 155 -4.85 -3.86 2.29
N GLY A 156 -4.25 -3.43 3.40
CA GLY A 156 -2.92 -3.84 3.82
C GLY A 156 -2.83 -5.33 4.14
N ILE A 157 -3.81 -5.89 4.87
CA ILE A 157 -3.85 -7.34 5.16
C ILE A 157 -3.91 -8.13 3.85
N SER A 158 -4.80 -7.74 2.92
CA SER A 158 -4.87 -8.39 1.61
C SER A 158 -3.55 -8.24 0.83
N GLY A 159 -2.87 -7.10 0.92
CA GLY A 159 -1.54 -6.89 0.34
C GLY A 159 -0.49 -7.84 0.92
N VAL A 160 -0.44 -7.97 2.24
CA VAL A 160 0.49 -8.86 2.96
C VAL A 160 0.24 -10.31 2.60
N MET A 161 -1.01 -10.76 2.57
CA MET A 161 -1.35 -12.11 2.13
C MET A 161 -0.78 -12.40 0.73
N ARG A 162 -1.04 -11.51 -0.24
CA ARG A 162 -0.53 -11.67 -1.61
C ARG A 162 0.99 -11.60 -1.71
N SER A 163 1.66 -10.88 -0.81
CA SER A 163 3.12 -10.73 -0.84
C SER A 163 3.86 -11.91 -0.22
N ILE A 164 3.19 -12.82 0.51
CA ILE A 164 3.80 -13.99 1.16
C ILE A 164 4.79 -14.72 0.23
N PRO A 165 4.43 -15.11 -1.01
CA PRO A 165 5.36 -15.86 -1.85
C PRO A 165 6.59 -15.07 -2.29
N CYS A 166 6.44 -13.78 -2.57
CA CYS A 166 7.55 -12.93 -2.97
C CYS A 166 8.50 -12.68 -1.79
N MET A 167 7.95 -12.36 -0.61
CA MET A 167 8.73 -12.10 0.59
C MET A 167 9.48 -13.36 1.05
N ALA A 168 8.85 -14.52 0.99
CA ALA A 168 9.47 -15.80 1.31
C ALA A 168 10.76 -16.04 0.51
N ARG A 169 10.72 -15.79 -0.81
CA ARG A 169 11.89 -15.92 -1.71
C ARG A 169 13.02 -14.96 -1.36
N GLN A 170 12.71 -13.85 -0.70
CA GLN A 170 13.68 -12.87 -0.21
C GLN A 170 14.13 -13.16 1.24
N GLY A 171 13.68 -14.26 1.85
CA GLY A 171 13.96 -14.57 3.26
C GLY A 171 13.28 -13.60 4.24
N ARG A 172 12.14 -13.01 3.85
CA ARG A 172 11.40 -12.01 4.63
C ARG A 172 9.99 -12.50 4.92
N SER A 173 9.37 -11.97 5.98
CA SER A 173 7.99 -12.28 6.33
C SER A 173 7.32 -11.11 7.05
N LEU A 174 6.05 -10.87 6.74
CA LEU A 174 5.13 -10.07 7.56
C LEU A 174 3.99 -10.93 8.14
N LEU A 175 4.08 -12.26 8.01
CA LEU A 175 3.17 -13.18 8.68
C LEU A 175 3.41 -13.07 10.20
N PRO A 176 2.38 -12.75 11.01
CA PRO A 176 2.57 -12.67 12.45
C PRO A 176 3.06 -13.99 13.03
N ARG A 177 4.02 -13.94 13.97
CA ARG A 177 4.59 -15.16 14.58
C ARG A 177 3.54 -16.03 15.27
N GLU A 178 2.50 -15.44 15.85
CA GLU A 178 1.37 -16.18 16.44
C GLU A 178 0.63 -17.07 15.42
N CYS A 179 0.74 -16.77 14.12
CA CYS A 179 0.13 -17.57 13.05
C CYS A 179 1.00 -18.78 12.65
N GLY A 180 2.26 -18.82 13.06
CA GLY A 180 3.26 -19.81 12.64
C GLY A 180 4.32 -19.20 11.71
N THR A 181 4.94 -20.04 10.90
CA THR A 181 6.02 -19.68 9.99
C THR A 181 5.57 -19.70 8.54
N VAL A 182 6.32 -19.01 7.67
CA VAL A 182 6.06 -19.04 6.24
C VAL A 182 6.27 -20.46 5.69
N ASP A 183 7.31 -21.19 6.13
CA ASP A 183 7.57 -22.56 5.67
C ASP A 183 6.40 -23.50 5.95
N GLU A 184 5.74 -23.39 7.10
CA GLU A 184 4.53 -24.14 7.40
C GLU A 184 3.40 -23.83 6.40
N LEU A 185 3.24 -22.58 5.97
CA LEU A 185 2.23 -22.26 4.93
C LEU A 185 2.55 -22.92 3.59
N PHE A 186 3.83 -23.13 3.26
CA PHE A 186 4.24 -23.78 2.01
C PHE A 186 4.10 -25.31 2.09
N LEU A 187 4.44 -25.90 3.24
CA LEU A 187 4.55 -27.35 3.42
C LEU A 187 3.25 -28.01 3.91
N ASP A 188 2.46 -27.31 4.73
CA ASP A 188 1.24 -27.84 5.34
C ASP A 188 -0.01 -27.13 4.80
N ARG A 189 -0.82 -27.86 4.02
CA ARG A 189 -2.07 -27.35 3.45
C ARG A 189 -3.10 -26.99 4.54
N THR A 190 -3.19 -27.75 5.61
CA THR A 190 -4.16 -27.51 6.69
C THR A 190 -3.79 -26.23 7.43
N LYS A 191 -2.51 -26.09 7.79
CA LYS A 191 -2.01 -24.87 8.46
C LYS A 191 -2.18 -23.64 7.58
N ARG A 192 -1.86 -23.76 6.29
CA ARG A 192 -2.09 -22.72 5.29
C ARG A 192 -3.55 -22.27 5.24
N GLN A 193 -4.48 -23.23 5.17
CA GLN A 193 -5.90 -22.95 5.11
C GLN A 193 -6.38 -22.24 6.38
N GLU A 194 -5.98 -22.72 7.56
CA GLU A 194 -6.31 -22.13 8.85
C GLU A 194 -5.87 -20.66 8.92
N VAL A 195 -4.58 -20.41 8.68
CA VAL A 195 -3.96 -19.09 8.82
C VAL A 195 -4.51 -18.09 7.80
N LEU A 196 -4.60 -18.48 6.52
CA LEU A 196 -5.06 -17.56 5.48
C LEU A 196 -6.57 -17.33 5.55
N THR A 197 -7.35 -18.28 6.07
CA THR A 197 -8.76 -18.04 6.41
C THR A 197 -8.89 -17.04 7.56
N MET A 198 -8.07 -17.15 8.61
CA MET A 198 -8.05 -16.19 9.72
C MET A 198 -7.71 -14.79 9.23
N MET A 199 -6.63 -14.61 8.46
CA MET A 199 -6.24 -13.30 7.91
C MET A 199 -7.30 -12.75 6.94
N HIS A 200 -7.89 -13.60 6.10
CA HIS A 200 -9.02 -13.23 5.24
C HIS A 200 -10.18 -12.67 6.07
N ASN A 201 -10.54 -13.36 7.15
CA ASN A 201 -11.64 -12.94 8.03
C ASN A 201 -11.32 -11.65 8.77
N ALA A 202 -10.07 -11.44 9.21
CA ALA A 202 -9.63 -10.18 9.80
C ALA A 202 -9.75 -9.01 8.80
N ALA A 203 -9.37 -9.21 7.53
CA ALA A 203 -9.56 -8.21 6.50
C ALA A 203 -11.05 -7.92 6.23
N CYS A 204 -11.89 -8.97 6.15
CA CYS A 204 -13.35 -8.81 6.02
C CYS A 204 -13.97 -8.08 7.21
N GLN A 205 -13.56 -8.40 8.43
CA GLN A 205 -14.05 -7.73 9.64
C GLN A 205 -13.68 -6.25 9.61
N SER A 206 -12.44 -5.92 9.24
CA SER A 206 -12.03 -4.53 9.10
C SER A 206 -12.84 -3.78 8.02
N LEU A 207 -13.22 -4.43 6.90
CA LEU A 207 -14.16 -3.82 5.95
C LEU A 207 -15.55 -3.54 6.56
N LEU A 208 -16.03 -4.40 7.46
CA LEU A 208 -17.31 -4.21 8.15
C LEU A 208 -17.22 -3.09 9.19
N ASP A 209 -16.14 -3.06 9.97
CA ASP A 209 -15.89 -2.06 11.01
C ASP A 209 -15.70 -0.64 10.45
N ALA A 210 -15.33 -0.53 9.17
CA ALA A 210 -15.29 0.75 8.45
C ALA A 210 -16.68 1.44 8.41
N GLY A 211 -17.76 0.68 8.58
CA GLY A 211 -19.12 1.20 8.59
C GLY A 211 -19.52 1.86 7.27
N SER A 212 -20.35 2.89 7.36
CA SER A 212 -20.82 3.64 6.19
C SER A 212 -19.95 4.85 5.90
N PHE A 213 -19.50 4.99 4.66
CA PHE A 213 -18.73 6.13 4.18
C PHE A 213 -19.12 6.51 2.76
N SER A 214 -18.97 7.80 2.41
CA SER A 214 -19.37 8.32 1.10
C SER A 214 -18.23 8.35 0.07
N SER A 215 -16.97 8.31 0.56
CA SER A 215 -15.75 8.41 -0.24
C SER A 215 -15.72 7.44 -1.43
N LYS A 216 -15.48 7.97 -2.63
CA LYS A 216 -15.32 7.15 -3.85
C LYS A 216 -13.99 6.41 -3.82
N TRP A 217 -12.93 7.04 -3.32
CA TRP A 217 -11.62 6.39 -3.18
C TRP A 217 -11.69 5.19 -2.24
N LEU A 218 -12.27 5.35 -1.04
CA LEU A 218 -12.42 4.26 -0.07
C LEU A 218 -13.33 3.15 -0.60
N LYS A 219 -14.41 3.48 -1.33
CA LYS A 219 -15.26 2.45 -1.98
C LYS A 219 -14.47 1.64 -3.00
N GLY A 220 -13.64 2.31 -3.80
CA GLY A 220 -12.75 1.67 -4.76
C GLY A 220 -11.73 0.75 -4.10
N MET A 221 -11.10 1.20 -3.00
CA MET A 221 -10.18 0.38 -2.21
C MET A 221 -10.89 -0.82 -1.58
N ALA A 222 -12.02 -0.62 -0.89
CA ALA A 222 -12.81 -1.67 -0.26
C ALA A 222 -13.21 -2.76 -1.25
N ARG A 223 -13.67 -2.34 -2.44
CA ARG A 223 -14.04 -3.25 -3.52
C ARG A 223 -12.83 -4.01 -4.08
N THR A 224 -11.70 -3.32 -4.27
CA THR A 224 -10.45 -3.97 -4.70
C THR A 224 -10.03 -5.04 -3.71
N THR A 225 -10.01 -4.72 -2.42
CA THR A 225 -9.73 -5.65 -1.32
C THR A 225 -10.65 -6.86 -1.38
N HIS A 226 -11.97 -6.66 -1.46
CA HIS A 226 -12.94 -7.76 -1.54
C HIS A 226 -12.72 -8.66 -2.76
N ILE A 227 -12.38 -8.07 -3.90
CA ILE A 227 -12.07 -8.81 -5.13
C ILE A 227 -10.82 -9.67 -4.95
N CYS A 228 -9.75 -9.12 -4.36
CA CYS A 228 -8.51 -9.83 -4.07
C CYS A 228 -8.71 -10.97 -3.06
N LEU A 229 -9.42 -10.71 -1.96
CA LEU A 229 -9.76 -11.71 -0.95
C LEU A 229 -10.52 -12.90 -1.55
N ARG A 230 -11.58 -12.63 -2.33
CA ARG A 230 -12.32 -13.68 -3.04
C ARG A 230 -11.49 -14.44 -4.07
N HIS A 231 -10.55 -13.76 -4.72
CA HIS A 231 -9.64 -14.38 -5.68
C HIS A 231 -8.72 -15.39 -4.99
N MET A 232 -8.06 -15.00 -3.89
CA MET A 232 -7.24 -15.90 -3.09
C MET A 232 -8.04 -17.08 -2.52
N GLN A 233 -9.26 -16.83 -2.04
CA GLN A 233 -10.15 -17.87 -1.53
C GLN A 233 -10.54 -18.90 -2.62
N ARG A 234 -10.80 -18.45 -3.86
CA ARG A 234 -11.12 -19.34 -5.00
C ARG A 234 -9.93 -20.21 -5.42
N LEU A 235 -8.72 -19.77 -5.11
CA LEU A 235 -7.49 -20.55 -5.32
C LEU A 235 -7.19 -21.46 -4.12
N ASP A 236 -8.16 -21.68 -3.22
CA ASP A 236 -7.99 -22.51 -2.01
C ASP A 236 -6.80 -22.04 -1.15
N PHE A 237 -6.59 -20.72 -1.13
CA PHE A 237 -5.43 -20.06 -0.51
C PHE A 237 -4.07 -20.69 -0.89
N ASN A 238 -3.95 -21.23 -2.10
CA ASN A 238 -2.74 -21.89 -2.54
C ASN A 238 -1.61 -20.89 -2.83
N VAL A 239 -0.74 -20.65 -1.84
CA VAL A 239 0.44 -19.77 -1.95
C VAL A 239 1.48 -20.22 -2.99
N LEU A 240 1.39 -21.47 -3.47
CA LEU A 240 2.25 -22.00 -4.53
C LEU A 240 1.73 -21.67 -5.93
N ASP A 241 0.46 -21.26 -6.06
CA ASP A 241 -0.13 -20.86 -7.33
C ASP A 241 0.32 -19.43 -7.67
N GLU A 242 0.96 -19.23 -8.81
CA GLU A 242 1.43 -17.91 -9.25
C GLU A 242 0.29 -16.87 -9.33
N ARG A 243 -0.94 -17.34 -9.56
CA ARG A 243 -2.13 -16.49 -9.62
C ARG A 243 -2.53 -15.94 -8.25
N PHE A 244 -2.05 -16.53 -7.15
CA PHE A 244 -2.36 -16.09 -5.79
C PHE A 244 -1.88 -14.66 -5.53
N SER A 245 -0.65 -14.35 -5.94
CA SER A 245 -0.06 -13.01 -5.83
C SER A 245 -0.47 -12.07 -6.95
N ALA A 246 -0.96 -12.61 -8.07
CA ALA A 246 -1.30 -11.82 -9.25
C ALA A 246 -2.53 -10.93 -9.04
N GLN A 247 -2.64 -9.88 -9.85
CA GLN A 247 -3.85 -9.07 -9.93
C GLN A 247 -5.04 -9.96 -10.37
N PRO A 248 -6.20 -9.90 -9.70
CA PRO A 248 -7.37 -10.67 -10.10
C PRO A 248 -7.81 -10.35 -11.54
N PRO A 249 -8.26 -11.35 -12.31
CA PRO A 249 -8.66 -11.14 -13.69
C PRO A 249 -9.84 -10.17 -13.78
N PHE A 250 -9.79 -9.30 -14.79
CA PHE A 250 -10.81 -8.28 -15.08
C PHE A 250 -11.09 -7.31 -13.93
N LEU A 251 -10.13 -7.09 -13.01
CA LEU A 251 -10.30 -6.18 -11.87
C LEU A 251 -10.84 -4.81 -12.32
N GLN A 252 -10.27 -4.24 -13.37
CA GLN A 252 -10.66 -2.93 -13.90
C GLN A 252 -12.14 -2.87 -14.31
N ILE A 253 -12.62 -3.86 -15.07
CA ILE A 253 -14.02 -3.98 -15.47
C ILE A 253 -14.91 -4.16 -14.24
N ARG A 254 -14.49 -5.02 -13.32
CA ARG A 254 -15.22 -5.29 -12.09
C ARG A 254 -15.32 -4.06 -11.21
N LEU A 255 -14.37 -3.13 -11.24
CA LEU A 255 -14.43 -1.87 -10.49
C LEU A 255 -15.39 -0.85 -11.10
N LEU A 256 -15.69 -0.92 -12.40
CA LEU A 256 -16.65 -0.05 -13.08
C LEU A 256 -18.11 -0.49 -12.91
N LEU A 257 -18.35 -1.79 -12.76
CA LEU A 257 -19.70 -2.39 -12.82
C LEU A 257 -20.46 -2.44 -11.49
N GLY A 258 -20.18 -1.56 -10.54
CA GLY A 258 -20.94 -1.52 -9.28
C GLY A 258 -20.48 -0.43 -8.34
#